data_AF-A0A0K2RDT9-F1
#
_entry.id   AF-A0A0K2RDT9-F1
#
_cell.length_a   1.000
_cell.length_b   1.000
_cell.length_c   1.000
_cell.angle_alpha   90.00
_cell.angle_beta   90.00
_cell.angle_gamma   90.00
#
_symmetry.space_group_name_H-M   'P 1'
#
loop_
_entity.id
_entity.type
_entity.pdbx_description
1 polymer ?
#
loop_
_entity_poly.entity_id
_entity_poly.type
_entity_poly.pdbx_seq_one_letter_code
_entity_poly.pdbx_strand_id
1 'polypeptide(L)'
;MARDPSSHHLIGRLWFAAFAAASALLALIPYISAFVAAIVILVFIQGRSSLQDAFPELLLAIPLAALAWFLCNLLLILATTRMLGVGLKEGYYRVRSRVGWQVWATERVLDMARDLLFPIYASLFTPVWLRLLGAKVGRNVEASTVLLLPRMTTIGDGAFLADDTMVASYELGGGWMKIGPAKIGKRSFLGNSGMTAAGRSVPKNSLVAVLSATPAKAKSGTSWLGSPPVRLRRTAVNADLSLTFNPPLALKTKRALWELCRLVPVILTVGIAVGIMLALDWIATETSYWLAAVLGGVVVLAAGAVAAASSVAAKWILVGRIKEGEHPLWSSFIWRNEVVDTFIEMVSAPWFARSASGTPALVWWLRALGAKIGRGTWCESYWLPEADLVTLGESSTVNRGCVVQTHLFHDRIMSIDTVVLGDGATMGPHGVILPRASIGAGGTVGPASLVMRGETVPAGTYWMGNPVSPWSGP
;
A
#
# COMPACT_ATOMS: atom_id res chain seq x y z
N MET A 1 28.22 -25.43 22.02
CA MET A 1 26.82 -24.99 21.77
C MET A 1 26.13 -24.91 23.12
N ALA A 2 26.15 -23.75 23.77
CA ALA A 2 25.62 -23.59 25.13
C ALA A 2 24.09 -23.75 25.10
N ARG A 3 23.54 -24.57 26.01
CA ARG A 3 22.10 -24.74 26.17
C ARG A 3 21.44 -23.39 26.44
N ASP A 4 20.38 -23.14 25.68
CA ASP A 4 19.66 -21.88 25.60
C ASP A 4 18.88 -21.57 26.90
N PRO A 5 19.09 -20.42 27.57
CA PRO A 5 18.22 -19.96 28.68
C PRO A 5 16.73 -19.81 28.32
N SER A 6 16.35 -19.75 27.03
CA SER A 6 14.95 -19.81 26.59
C SER A 6 14.41 -21.21 26.30
N SER A 7 15.14 -22.27 26.67
CA SER A 7 14.54 -23.61 26.78
C SER A 7 13.58 -23.72 27.98
N HIS A 8 13.52 -22.71 28.86
CA HIS A 8 12.48 -22.62 29.88
C HIS A 8 11.15 -22.23 29.24
N HIS A 9 10.28 -23.22 29.08
CA HIS A 9 8.92 -23.13 28.56
C HIS A 9 8.09 -21.94 29.12
N LEU A 10 8.32 -21.56 30.38
CA LEU A 10 7.66 -20.42 31.02
C LEU A 10 8.02 -19.06 30.40
N ILE A 11 9.30 -18.81 30.09
CA ILE A 11 9.75 -17.56 29.46
C ILE A 11 9.18 -17.44 28.04
N GLY A 12 9.14 -18.57 27.32
CA GLY A 12 8.51 -18.63 26.00
C GLY A 12 7.01 -18.28 26.05
N ARG A 13 6.28 -18.80 27.04
CA ARG A 13 4.85 -18.48 27.26
C ARG A 13 4.62 -17.02 27.64
N LEU A 14 5.46 -16.45 28.50
CA LEU A 14 5.36 -15.03 28.88
C LEU A 14 5.55 -14.10 27.69
N TRP A 15 6.54 -14.37 26.83
CA TRP A 15 6.72 -13.58 25.61
C TRP A 15 5.55 -13.77 24.64
N PHE A 16 5.04 -14.99 24.48
CA PHE A 16 3.83 -15.19 23.66
C PHE A 16 2.66 -14.34 24.18
N ALA A 17 2.39 -14.36 25.49
CA ALA A 17 1.37 -13.53 26.10
C ALA A 17 1.62 -12.02 25.89
N ALA A 18 2.88 -11.57 25.98
CA ALA A 18 3.24 -10.18 25.72
C ALA A 18 2.98 -9.75 24.26
N PHE A 19 3.31 -10.60 23.28
CA PHE A 19 3.00 -10.34 21.86
C PHE A 19 1.48 -10.34 21.60
N ALA A 20 0.73 -11.26 22.22
CA ALA A 20 -0.72 -11.29 22.12
C ALA A 20 -1.37 -10.04 22.72
N ALA A 21 -0.98 -9.66 23.94
CA ALA A 21 -1.45 -8.45 24.61
C ALA A 21 -1.11 -7.20 23.80
N ALA A 22 0.10 -7.11 23.25
CA ALA A 22 0.46 -5.99 22.40
C ALA A 22 -0.32 -5.96 21.08
N SER A 23 -0.60 -7.10 20.47
CA SER A 23 -1.46 -7.17 19.29
C SER A 23 -2.84 -6.57 19.60
N ALA A 24 -3.43 -6.95 20.74
CA ALA A 24 -4.70 -6.39 21.20
C ALA A 24 -4.61 -4.89 21.47
N LEU A 25 -3.57 -4.41 22.16
CA LEU A 25 -3.36 -2.99 22.44
C LEU A 25 -3.17 -2.14 21.18
N LEU A 26 -2.38 -2.64 20.22
CA LEU A 26 -2.18 -1.94 18.94
C LEU A 26 -3.46 -1.90 18.12
N ALA A 27 -4.27 -2.96 18.17
CA ALA A 27 -5.57 -2.99 17.52
C ALA A 27 -6.56 -1.96 18.09
N LEU A 28 -6.35 -1.44 19.31
CA LEU A 28 -7.18 -0.38 19.90
C LEU A 28 -7.00 0.98 19.24
N ILE A 29 -5.90 1.24 18.54
CA ILE A 29 -5.61 2.55 17.93
C ILE A 29 -6.77 3.06 17.05
N PRO A 30 -7.25 2.31 16.03
CA PRO A 30 -8.37 2.77 15.21
C PRO A 30 -9.67 2.94 16.00
N TYR A 31 -9.91 2.13 17.04
CA TYR A 31 -11.11 2.26 17.89
C TYR A 31 -11.07 3.51 18.77
N ILE A 32 -9.90 3.87 19.32
CA ILE A 32 -9.72 5.12 20.07
C ILE A 32 -9.99 6.30 19.15
N SER A 33 -9.44 6.29 17.93
CA SER A 33 -9.70 7.35 16.95
C SER A 33 -11.16 7.40 16.49
N ALA A 34 -11.82 6.24 16.33
CA ALA A 34 -13.25 6.18 16.02
C ALA A 34 -14.10 6.72 17.17
N PHE A 35 -13.72 6.45 18.43
CA PHE A 35 -14.38 7.02 19.60
C PHE A 35 -14.25 8.55 19.66
N VAL A 36 -13.08 9.09 19.36
CA VAL A 36 -12.88 10.55 19.25
C VAL A 36 -13.77 11.15 18.15
N ALA A 37 -13.87 10.49 16.98
CA ALA A 37 -14.76 10.91 15.91
C ALA A 37 -16.24 10.87 16.36
N ALA A 38 -16.63 9.82 17.08
CA ALA A 38 -17.98 9.66 17.61
C ALA A 38 -18.33 10.75 18.62
N ILE A 39 -17.38 11.19 19.48
CA ILE A 39 -17.60 12.34 20.38
C ILE A 39 -17.94 13.60 19.57
N VAL A 40 -17.22 13.87 18.48
CA VAL A 40 -17.51 15.02 17.61
C VAL A 40 -18.93 14.93 17.05
N ILE A 41 -19.33 13.77 16.55
CA ILE A 41 -20.70 13.53 16.07
C ILE A 41 -21.72 13.75 17.20
N LEU A 42 -21.49 13.16 18.38
CA LEU A 42 -22.39 13.22 19.53
C LEU A 42 -22.65 14.66 19.98
N VAL A 43 -21.63 15.53 19.95
CA VAL A 43 -21.79 16.95 20.30
C VAL A 43 -22.75 17.68 19.35
N PHE A 44 -22.75 17.33 18.06
CA PHE A 44 -23.60 17.98 17.06
C PHE A 44 -25.06 17.50 17.12
N ILE A 45 -25.28 16.24 17.53
CA ILE A 45 -26.62 15.65 17.55
C ILE A 45 -27.30 15.70 18.94
N GLN A 46 -26.73 16.44 19.90
CA GLN A 46 -27.30 16.56 21.24
C GLN A 46 -28.72 17.12 21.19
N GLY A 47 -29.63 16.49 21.93
CA GLY A 47 -31.04 16.92 22.00
C GLY A 47 -31.90 16.48 20.81
N ARG A 48 -31.38 15.63 19.90
CA ARG A 48 -32.15 15.02 18.82
C ARG A 48 -32.72 13.67 19.24
N SER A 49 -33.93 13.35 18.76
CA SER A 49 -34.68 12.13 19.07
C SER A 49 -34.24 10.90 18.27
N SER A 50 -33.69 11.10 17.08
CA SER A 50 -33.17 10.05 16.19
C SER A 50 -32.00 10.57 15.36
N LEU A 51 -31.24 9.69 14.70
CA LEU A 51 -30.18 10.12 13.78
C LEU A 51 -30.76 10.76 12.52
N GLN A 52 -31.97 10.39 12.13
CA GLN A 52 -32.67 10.96 10.98
C GLN A 52 -33.04 12.43 11.23
N ASP A 53 -33.55 12.74 12.42
CA ASP A 53 -33.86 14.11 12.83
C ASP A 53 -32.61 14.99 12.88
N ALA A 54 -31.45 14.37 13.11
CA ALA A 54 -30.15 15.03 13.18
C ALA A 54 -29.40 15.09 11.83
N PHE A 55 -30.03 14.70 10.73
CA PHE A 55 -29.37 14.59 9.43
C PHE A 55 -28.65 15.88 8.98
N PRO A 56 -29.26 17.09 9.09
CA PRO A 56 -28.57 18.33 8.73
C PRO A 56 -27.30 18.58 9.56
N GLU A 57 -27.35 18.29 10.87
CA GLU A 57 -26.21 18.44 11.77
C GLU A 57 -25.12 17.41 11.46
N LEU A 58 -25.50 16.19 11.10
CA LEU A 58 -24.57 15.13 10.70
C LEU A 58 -23.76 15.53 9.46
N LEU A 59 -24.36 16.22 8.48
CA LEU A 59 -23.63 16.70 7.30
C LEU A 59 -22.49 17.67 7.66
N LEU A 60 -22.69 18.49 8.69
CA LEU A 60 -21.66 19.40 9.21
C LEU A 60 -20.65 18.68 10.10
N ALA A 61 -21.10 17.68 10.85
CA ALA A 61 -20.28 16.95 11.80
C ALA A 61 -19.32 15.96 11.12
N ILE A 62 -19.71 15.32 10.01
CA ILE A 62 -18.91 14.28 9.32
C ILE A 62 -17.51 14.78 8.92
N PRO A 63 -17.33 15.94 8.25
CA PRO A 63 -16.00 16.43 7.91
C PRO A 63 -15.11 16.69 9.13
N LEU A 64 -15.69 17.21 10.22
CA LEU A 64 -14.97 17.49 11.46
C LEU A 64 -14.59 16.20 12.19
N ALA A 65 -15.51 15.22 12.23
CA ALA A 65 -15.27 13.90 12.80
C ALA A 65 -14.20 13.15 12.00
N ALA A 66 -14.22 13.25 10.67
CA ALA A 66 -13.19 12.68 9.79
C ALA A 66 -11.81 13.29 10.04
N LEU A 67 -11.72 14.61 10.19
CA LEU A 67 -10.48 15.28 10.55
C LEU A 67 -9.98 14.85 11.94
N ALA A 68 -10.87 14.78 12.93
CA ALA A 68 -10.53 14.35 14.29
C ALA A 68 -10.04 12.89 14.31
N TRP A 69 -10.74 11.99 13.61
CA TRP A 69 -10.36 10.60 13.42
C TRP A 69 -8.97 10.47 12.80
N PHE A 70 -8.72 11.20 11.70
CA PHE A 70 -7.47 11.14 10.96
C PHE A 70 -6.28 11.67 11.79
N LEU A 71 -6.46 12.83 12.44
CA LEU A 71 -5.43 13.42 13.29
C LEU A 71 -5.16 12.57 14.53
N CYS A 72 -6.19 11.96 15.13
CA CYS A 72 -6.00 11.05 16.26
C CYS A 72 -5.16 9.84 15.85
N ASN A 73 -5.48 9.19 14.73
CA ASN A 73 -4.69 8.07 14.20
C ASN A 73 -3.24 8.49 13.94
N LEU A 74 -3.04 9.63 13.26
CA LEU A 74 -1.72 10.20 12.97
C LEU A 74 -0.88 10.36 14.26
N LEU A 75 -1.46 10.96 15.30
CA LEU A 75 -0.77 11.20 16.57
C LEU A 75 -0.49 9.92 17.35
N LEU A 76 -1.45 9.00 17.42
CA LEU A 76 -1.30 7.72 18.11
C LEU A 76 -0.22 6.85 17.46
N ILE A 77 -0.24 6.75 16.12
CA ILE A 77 0.76 6.00 15.35
C ILE A 77 2.14 6.64 15.52
N LEU A 78 2.23 7.97 15.46
CA LEU A 78 3.48 8.70 15.67
C LEU A 78 4.05 8.43 17.07
N ALA A 79 3.25 8.65 18.11
CA ALA A 79 3.66 8.45 19.50
C ALA A 79 4.11 7.01 19.75
N THR A 80 3.29 6.03 19.31
CA THR A 80 3.58 4.60 19.46
C THR A 80 4.88 4.22 18.76
N THR A 81 5.06 4.61 17.50
CA THR A 81 6.28 4.31 16.74
C THR A 81 7.53 4.92 17.40
N ARG A 82 7.41 6.15 17.92
CA ARG A 82 8.53 6.83 18.58
C ARG A 82 8.91 6.18 19.91
N MET A 83 7.93 5.73 20.68
CA MET A 83 8.14 4.97 21.91
C MET A 83 8.77 3.61 21.62
N LEU A 84 8.27 2.88 20.61
CA LEU A 84 8.83 1.58 20.20
C LEU A 84 10.28 1.72 19.70
N GLY A 85 10.62 2.85 19.09
CA GLY A 85 11.98 3.15 18.65
C GLY A 85 13.00 3.42 19.77
N VAL A 86 12.60 3.57 21.03
CA VAL A 86 13.52 3.88 22.14
C VAL A 86 14.39 2.67 22.47
N GLY A 87 15.71 2.88 22.46
CA GLY A 87 16.70 1.87 22.85
C GLY A 87 17.02 0.84 21.76
N LEU A 88 16.46 0.98 20.56
CA LEU A 88 16.83 0.13 19.42
C LEU A 88 18.28 0.41 19.00
N LYS A 89 19.10 -0.63 18.98
CA LYS A 89 20.50 -0.61 18.53
C LYS A 89 20.72 -1.70 17.49
N GLU A 90 21.72 -1.54 16.65
CA GLU A 90 22.13 -2.58 15.71
C GLU A 90 22.61 -3.81 16.48
N GLY A 91 22.25 -5.00 15.99
CA GLY A 91 22.70 -6.25 16.60
C GLY A 91 21.79 -7.44 16.30
N TYR A 92 22.16 -8.57 16.94
CA TYR A 92 21.39 -9.81 16.92
C TYR A 92 20.63 -9.95 18.23
N TYR A 93 19.31 -10.07 18.13
CA TYR A 93 18.41 -10.21 19.27
C TYR A 93 17.60 -11.49 19.11
N ARG A 94 17.11 -12.05 20.21
CA ARG A 94 16.14 -13.15 20.12
C ARG A 94 14.81 -12.61 19.61
N VAL A 95 14.09 -13.40 18.81
CA VAL A 95 12.75 -13.03 18.33
C VAL A 95 11.81 -12.77 19.52
N ARG A 96 11.84 -13.67 20.52
CA ARG A 96 11.11 -13.51 21.78
C ARG A 96 11.94 -12.70 22.78
N SER A 97 12.02 -11.40 22.54
CA SER A 97 12.70 -10.45 23.42
C SER A 97 12.02 -9.09 23.35
N ARG A 98 12.41 -8.17 24.23
CA ARG A 98 11.93 -6.78 24.20
C ARG A 98 12.19 -6.13 22.84
N VAL A 99 13.40 -6.29 22.30
CA VAL A 99 13.78 -5.70 21.01
C VAL A 99 13.03 -6.38 19.85
N GLY A 100 12.91 -7.71 19.89
CA GLY A 100 12.06 -8.47 18.95
C GLY A 100 10.63 -7.97 18.91
N TRP A 101 10.05 -7.77 20.09
CA TRP A 101 8.72 -7.22 20.26
C TRP A 101 8.60 -5.78 19.74
N GLN A 102 9.54 -4.89 20.09
CA GLN A 102 9.53 -3.49 19.63
C GLN A 102 9.57 -3.40 18.10
N VAL A 103 10.42 -4.20 17.47
CA VAL A 103 10.62 -4.23 16.02
C VAL A 103 9.40 -4.77 15.30
N TRP A 104 8.85 -5.91 15.75
CA TRP A 104 7.60 -6.46 15.20
C TRP A 104 6.43 -5.48 15.36
N ALA A 105 6.28 -4.89 16.55
CA ALA A 105 5.21 -3.94 16.83
C ALA A 105 5.35 -2.67 15.97
N THR A 106 6.57 -2.22 15.71
CA THR A 106 6.84 -1.07 14.82
C THR A 106 6.34 -1.35 13.41
N GLU A 107 6.69 -2.52 12.84
CA GLU A 107 6.19 -2.88 11.50
C GLU A 107 4.67 -2.99 11.47
N ARG A 108 4.03 -3.59 12.48
CA ARG A 108 2.55 -3.67 12.54
C ARG A 108 1.87 -2.32 12.63
N VAL A 109 2.42 -1.40 13.43
CA VAL A 109 1.89 -0.03 13.53
C VAL A 109 2.05 0.72 12.21
N LEU A 110 3.16 0.53 11.50
CA LEU A 110 3.40 1.18 10.22
C LEU A 110 2.60 0.56 9.07
N ASP A 111 2.34 -0.75 9.09
CA ASP A 111 1.39 -1.39 8.17
C ASP A 111 -0.02 -0.82 8.36
N MET A 112 -0.47 -0.73 9.62
CA MET A 112 -1.76 -0.10 9.94
C MET A 112 -1.78 1.38 9.52
N ALA A 113 -0.66 2.10 9.61
CA ALA A 113 -0.56 3.48 9.14
C ALA A 113 -0.78 3.59 7.62
N ARG A 114 -0.28 2.63 6.82
CA ARG A 114 -0.51 2.61 5.37
C ARG A 114 -2.00 2.52 5.04
N ASP A 115 -2.75 1.70 5.78
CA ASP A 115 -4.18 1.53 5.59
C ASP A 115 -4.99 2.77 6.05
N LEU A 116 -4.74 3.25 7.27
CA LEU A 116 -5.56 4.30 7.89
C LEU A 116 -5.18 5.72 7.44
N LEU A 117 -3.91 5.92 7.08
CA LEU A 117 -3.35 7.21 6.75
C LEU A 117 -2.87 7.29 5.30
N PHE A 118 -3.36 6.43 4.40
CA PHE A 118 -2.98 6.42 2.99
C PHE A 118 -2.85 7.82 2.34
N PRO A 119 -3.74 8.81 2.60
CA PRO A 119 -3.59 10.17 2.08
C PRO A 119 -2.22 10.85 2.34
N ILE A 120 -1.53 10.52 3.43
CA ILE A 120 -0.19 11.06 3.72
C ILE A 120 0.94 10.30 3.01
N TYR A 121 0.69 9.07 2.54
CA TYR A 121 1.62 8.32 1.70
C TYR A 121 1.47 8.76 0.24
N ALA A 122 2.54 8.62 -0.56
CA ALA A 122 2.60 9.13 -1.94
C ALA A 122 2.36 10.67 -2.06
N SER A 123 2.53 11.41 -0.96
CA SER A 123 2.25 12.85 -0.91
C SER A 123 3.53 13.67 -0.68
N LEU A 124 3.45 14.99 -0.87
CA LEU A 124 4.53 15.90 -0.49
C LEU A 124 4.81 15.88 1.03
N PHE A 125 3.87 15.41 1.83
CA PHE A 125 4.01 15.28 3.28
C PHE A 125 4.73 13.98 3.71
N THR A 126 4.81 12.95 2.87
CA THR A 126 5.43 11.65 3.24
C THR A 126 6.86 11.81 3.78
N PRO A 127 7.76 12.61 3.17
CA PRO A 127 9.11 12.82 3.72
C PRO A 127 9.14 13.54 5.08
N VAL A 128 8.13 14.37 5.38
CA VAL A 128 7.96 15.00 6.70
C VAL A 128 7.51 13.93 7.70
N TRP A 129 6.50 13.15 7.33
CA TRP A 129 5.98 12.05 8.13
C TRP A 129 7.06 11.05 8.54
N LEU A 130 7.87 10.59 7.58
CA LEU A 130 8.99 9.68 7.85
C LEU A 130 10.04 10.26 8.81
N ARG A 131 10.29 11.59 8.75
CA ARG A 131 11.17 12.27 9.73
C ARG A 131 10.56 12.29 11.12
N LEU A 132 9.26 12.59 11.22
CA LEU A 132 8.54 12.59 12.48
C LEU A 132 8.60 11.21 13.14
N LEU A 133 8.42 10.14 12.37
CA LEU A 133 8.54 8.75 12.85
C LEU A 133 9.97 8.39 13.32
N GLY A 134 10.99 9.12 12.84
CA GLY A 134 12.37 9.02 13.33
C GLY A 134 13.41 8.63 12.29
N ALA A 135 13.05 8.54 11.02
CA ALA A 135 14.01 8.34 9.93
C ALA A 135 14.78 9.63 9.61
N LYS A 136 16.00 9.46 9.09
CA LYS A 136 16.79 10.57 8.55
C LYS A 136 16.47 10.73 7.07
N VAL A 137 15.66 11.71 6.71
CA VAL A 137 15.21 11.92 5.31
C VAL A 137 15.78 13.22 4.76
N GLY A 138 16.40 13.14 3.57
CA GLY A 138 16.97 14.27 2.85
C GLY A 138 15.94 15.15 2.17
N ARG A 139 16.42 16.11 1.37
CA ARG A 139 15.57 17.07 0.63
C ARG A 139 15.07 16.48 -0.69
N ASN A 140 13.89 16.91 -1.14
CA ASN A 140 13.25 16.48 -2.40
C ASN A 140 13.17 14.95 -2.55
N VAL A 141 13.06 14.23 -1.43
CA VAL A 141 12.76 12.80 -1.43
C VAL A 141 11.33 12.62 -1.89
N GLU A 142 11.10 11.65 -2.77
CA GLU A 142 9.76 11.18 -3.10
C GLU A 142 9.64 9.78 -2.50
N ALA A 143 8.60 9.56 -1.72
CA ALA A 143 8.36 8.31 -1.04
C ALA A 143 6.88 7.99 -1.15
N SER A 144 6.56 6.79 -1.60
CA SER A 144 5.21 6.27 -1.59
C SER A 144 4.97 5.47 -0.31
N THR A 145 4.46 4.24 -0.39
CA THR A 145 4.18 3.37 0.75
C THR A 145 5.42 2.62 1.26
N VAL A 146 6.26 3.30 2.05
CA VAL A 146 7.48 2.70 2.62
C VAL A 146 7.20 2.02 3.97
N LEU A 147 7.55 0.73 4.08
CA LEU A 147 7.64 0.00 5.34
C LEU A 147 9.10 0.00 5.82
N LEU A 148 9.35 0.42 7.06
CA LEU A 148 10.72 0.58 7.55
C LEU A 148 10.85 0.47 9.07
N LEU A 149 12.09 0.37 9.56
CA LEU A 149 12.43 0.70 10.95
C LEU A 149 12.96 2.14 11.03
N PRO A 150 12.15 3.15 11.44
CA PRO A 150 12.50 4.57 11.32
C PRO A 150 13.86 4.93 11.90
N ARG A 151 14.16 4.48 13.12
CA ARG A 151 15.44 4.77 13.80
C ARG A 151 16.68 4.24 13.07
N MET A 152 16.51 3.23 12.22
CA MET A 152 17.57 2.57 11.46
C MET A 152 17.65 3.07 10.01
N THR A 153 16.74 3.93 9.57
CA THR A 153 16.60 4.28 8.15
C THR A 153 17.17 5.67 7.84
N THR A 154 18.04 5.71 6.83
CA THR A 154 18.55 6.95 6.24
C THR A 154 18.22 7.02 4.74
N ILE A 155 17.57 8.10 4.31
CA ILE A 155 17.19 8.35 2.93
C ILE A 155 17.89 9.63 2.45
N GLY A 156 18.73 9.50 1.42
CA GLY A 156 19.50 10.62 0.86
C GLY A 156 18.66 11.57 -0.01
N ASP A 157 19.20 12.77 -0.24
CA ASP A 157 18.56 13.80 -1.06
C ASP A 157 18.16 13.29 -2.46
N GLY A 158 16.95 13.63 -2.89
CA GLY A 158 16.44 13.28 -4.21
C GLY A 158 16.17 11.79 -4.43
N ALA A 159 16.28 10.96 -3.39
CA ALA A 159 15.93 9.54 -3.50
C ALA A 159 14.45 9.36 -3.85
N PHE A 160 14.14 8.24 -4.49
CA PHE A 160 12.79 7.82 -4.82
C PHE A 160 12.54 6.44 -4.24
N LEU A 161 11.56 6.32 -3.36
CA LEU A 161 11.09 5.06 -2.80
C LEU A 161 9.68 4.84 -3.28
N ALA A 162 9.49 3.78 -4.06
CA ALA A 162 8.21 3.45 -4.66
C ALA A 162 7.30 2.68 -3.67
N ASP A 163 6.22 2.10 -4.18
CA ASP A 163 5.22 1.43 -3.36
C ASP A 163 5.75 0.17 -2.69
N ASP A 164 5.25 -0.09 -1.49
CA ASP A 164 5.53 -1.30 -0.73
C ASP A 164 7.03 -1.57 -0.50
N THR A 165 7.85 -0.52 -0.50
CA THR A 165 9.30 -0.68 -0.33
C THR A 165 9.66 -0.99 1.12
N MET A 166 10.60 -1.92 1.32
CA MET A 166 11.05 -2.34 2.64
C MET A 166 12.45 -1.80 2.93
N VAL A 167 12.63 -1.03 4.01
CA VAL A 167 13.92 -0.40 4.36
C VAL A 167 14.31 -0.64 5.81
N ALA A 168 15.51 -1.17 6.04
CA ALA A 168 15.99 -1.55 7.37
C ALA A 168 15.14 -2.61 8.08
N SER A 169 14.31 -3.37 7.35
CA SER A 169 13.59 -4.51 7.90
C SER A 169 14.54 -5.56 8.46
N TYR A 170 14.03 -6.34 9.42
CA TYR A 170 14.82 -7.33 10.14
C TYR A 170 15.04 -8.61 9.33
N GLU A 171 16.15 -9.29 9.60
CA GLU A 171 16.43 -10.64 9.07
C GLU A 171 16.11 -11.66 10.17
N LEU A 172 15.30 -12.68 9.88
CA LEU A 172 14.99 -13.77 10.80
C LEU A 172 15.81 -15.02 10.46
N GLY A 173 16.33 -15.70 11.49
CA GLY A 173 17.02 -16.99 11.32
C GLY A 173 17.27 -17.69 12.64
N GLY A 174 16.92 -18.98 12.74
CA GLY A 174 17.25 -19.81 13.90
C GLY A 174 16.74 -19.30 15.26
N GLY A 175 15.60 -18.59 15.29
CA GLY A 175 15.06 -17.97 16.52
C GLY A 175 15.69 -16.62 16.88
N TRP A 176 16.60 -16.12 16.03
CA TRP A 176 17.22 -14.80 16.14
C TRP A 176 16.66 -13.86 15.08
N MET A 177 16.76 -12.58 15.41
CA MET A 177 16.38 -11.45 14.61
C MET A 177 17.58 -10.50 14.54
N LYS A 178 18.01 -10.14 13.35
CA LYS A 178 19.05 -9.14 13.13
C LYS A 178 18.41 -7.84 12.69
N ILE A 179 18.78 -6.76 13.35
CA ILE A 179 18.43 -5.39 12.95
C ILE A 179 19.69 -4.57 12.77
N GLY A 180 19.63 -3.59 11.89
CA GLY A 180 20.76 -2.72 11.59
C GLY A 180 20.38 -1.61 10.63
N PRO A 181 21.21 -0.56 10.54
CA PRO A 181 20.92 0.60 9.73
C PRO A 181 20.84 0.22 8.25
N ALA A 182 19.91 0.84 7.52
CA ALA A 182 19.87 0.78 6.06
C ALA A 182 19.89 2.20 5.48
N LYS A 183 20.53 2.32 4.31
CA LYS A 183 20.71 3.63 3.67
C LYS A 183 20.34 3.61 2.20
N ILE A 184 19.40 4.47 1.83
CA ILE A 184 19.06 4.79 0.44
C ILE A 184 19.89 6.00 0.01
N GLY A 185 20.72 5.83 -1.02
CA GLY A 185 21.67 6.84 -1.50
C GLY A 185 20.99 8.05 -2.15
N LYS A 186 21.76 9.13 -2.33
CA LYS A 186 21.28 10.33 -3.04
C LYS A 186 20.89 10.00 -4.47
N ARG A 187 19.73 10.50 -4.92
CA ARG A 187 19.13 10.22 -6.25
C ARG A 187 19.11 8.73 -6.61
N SER A 188 19.02 7.87 -5.60
CA SER A 188 18.83 6.45 -5.83
C SER A 188 17.35 6.10 -5.87
N PHE A 189 17.04 4.98 -6.51
CA PHE A 189 15.70 4.52 -6.75
C PHE A 189 15.51 3.13 -6.15
N LEU A 190 14.50 2.97 -5.31
CA LEU A 190 14.04 1.68 -4.81
C LEU A 190 12.63 1.45 -5.37
N GLY A 191 12.50 0.50 -6.30
CA GLY A 191 11.26 0.22 -7.01
C GLY A 191 10.24 -0.55 -6.17
N ASN A 192 9.04 -0.76 -6.74
CA ASN A 192 7.91 -1.34 -6.01
C ASN A 192 8.27 -2.68 -5.36
N SER A 193 7.90 -2.89 -4.11
CA SER A 193 8.28 -4.09 -3.32
C SER A 193 9.80 -4.36 -3.28
N GLY A 194 10.61 -3.35 -3.56
CA GLY A 194 12.07 -3.41 -3.46
C GLY A 194 12.53 -3.34 -2.01
N MET A 195 13.57 -4.12 -1.67
CA MET A 195 14.02 -4.28 -0.29
C MET A 195 15.48 -3.85 -0.09
N THR A 196 15.71 -2.98 0.89
CA THR A 196 17.04 -2.72 1.47
C THR A 196 17.09 -3.23 2.90
N ALA A 197 17.53 -4.48 3.06
CA ALA A 197 17.63 -5.16 4.34
C ALA A 197 18.59 -4.48 5.33
N ALA A 198 18.48 -4.84 6.62
CA ALA A 198 19.38 -4.40 7.68
C ALA A 198 20.87 -4.54 7.31
N GLY A 199 21.62 -3.44 7.45
CA GLY A 199 23.05 -3.37 7.11
C GLY A 199 23.35 -3.19 5.63
N ARG A 200 22.34 -3.06 4.75
CA ARG A 200 22.54 -2.81 3.31
C ARG A 200 22.41 -1.33 2.96
N SER A 201 23.03 -0.94 1.85
CA SER A 201 22.87 0.41 1.31
C SER A 201 22.71 0.40 -0.21
N VAL A 202 21.69 1.11 -0.70
CA VAL A 202 21.58 1.46 -2.12
C VAL A 202 22.54 2.62 -2.38
N PRO A 203 23.56 2.48 -3.25
CA PRO A 203 24.51 3.55 -3.50
C PRO A 203 23.87 4.75 -4.22
N LYS A 204 24.57 5.89 -4.27
CA LYS A 204 24.08 7.08 -4.99
C LYS A 204 23.86 6.78 -6.49
N ASN A 205 22.87 7.45 -7.09
CA ASN A 205 22.48 7.29 -8.50
C ASN A 205 22.23 5.83 -8.92
N SER A 206 21.88 4.95 -7.98
CA SER A 206 21.70 3.52 -8.22
C SER A 206 20.23 3.16 -8.19
N LEU A 207 19.87 2.03 -8.80
CA LEU A 207 18.49 1.55 -8.86
C LEU A 207 18.42 0.12 -8.34
N VAL A 208 17.43 -0.16 -7.50
CA VAL A 208 16.98 -1.52 -7.17
C VAL A 208 15.57 -1.63 -7.73
N ALA A 209 15.37 -2.57 -8.65
CA ALA A 209 14.14 -2.69 -9.41
C ALA A 209 12.99 -3.29 -8.58
N VAL A 210 11.85 -3.47 -9.23
CA VAL A 210 10.64 -4.03 -8.62
C VAL A 210 10.93 -5.44 -8.08
N LEU A 211 10.33 -5.79 -6.94
CA LEU A 211 10.46 -7.07 -6.25
C LEU A 211 11.93 -7.47 -5.95
N SER A 212 12.88 -6.54 -5.95
CA SER A 212 14.31 -6.87 -5.93
C SER A 212 14.98 -6.59 -4.58
N ALA A 213 16.03 -7.35 -4.26
CA ALA A 213 16.81 -7.14 -3.05
C ALA A 213 18.06 -6.27 -3.33
N THR A 214 18.36 -5.31 -2.46
CA THR A 214 19.61 -4.55 -2.54
C THR A 214 20.80 -5.50 -2.33
N PRO A 215 21.82 -5.51 -3.20
CA PRO A 215 23.01 -6.35 -3.03
C PRO A 215 23.85 -5.93 -1.81
N ALA A 216 24.62 -6.86 -1.25
CA ALA A 216 25.51 -6.57 -0.12
C ALA A 216 26.63 -5.57 -0.47
N LYS A 217 27.14 -5.63 -1.71
CA LYS A 217 28.16 -4.71 -2.23
C LYS A 217 27.73 -4.19 -3.60
N ALA A 218 27.47 -2.90 -3.69
CA ALA A 218 27.17 -2.23 -4.96
C ALA A 218 28.01 -0.96 -5.13
N LYS A 219 28.28 -0.62 -6.39
CA LYS A 219 28.95 0.62 -6.77
C LYS A 219 27.92 1.69 -7.13
N SER A 220 28.29 2.96 -7.00
CA SER A 220 27.44 4.07 -7.43
C SER A 220 27.12 3.99 -8.93
N GLY A 221 25.92 4.41 -9.33
CA GLY A 221 25.50 4.37 -10.73
C GLY A 221 25.14 2.99 -11.27
N THR A 222 24.95 1.98 -10.41
CA THR A 222 24.61 0.62 -10.84
C THR A 222 23.11 0.33 -10.62
N SER A 223 22.55 -0.55 -11.46
CA SER A 223 21.16 -0.97 -11.35
C SER A 223 21.11 -2.47 -11.07
N TRP A 224 20.16 -2.89 -10.24
CA TRP A 224 20.04 -4.25 -9.74
C TRP A 224 18.59 -4.72 -9.82
N LEU A 225 18.42 -6.01 -10.08
CA LEU A 225 17.14 -6.67 -10.27
C LEU A 225 17.21 -8.07 -9.66
N GLY A 226 16.10 -8.55 -9.09
CA GLY A 226 15.95 -9.92 -8.65
C GLY A 226 16.34 -10.20 -7.21
N SER A 227 16.08 -11.43 -6.81
CA SER A 227 16.50 -12.02 -5.54
C SER A 227 16.86 -13.48 -5.81
N PRO A 228 18.15 -13.83 -6.01
CA PRO A 228 19.34 -13.00 -5.76
C PRO A 228 19.53 -11.84 -6.76
N PRO A 229 20.16 -10.73 -6.33
CA PRO A 229 20.30 -9.54 -7.18
C PRO A 229 21.33 -9.72 -8.30
N VAL A 230 20.88 -9.46 -9.53
CA VAL A 230 21.66 -9.44 -10.77
C VAL A 230 21.75 -8.00 -11.29
N ARG A 231 22.86 -7.67 -11.95
CA ARG A 231 23.07 -6.33 -12.49
C ARG A 231 22.20 -6.10 -13.73
N LEU A 232 21.42 -5.03 -13.70
CA LEU A 232 20.63 -4.55 -14.82
C LEU A 232 21.41 -3.49 -15.60
N ARG A 233 21.41 -3.57 -16.93
CA ARG A 233 21.93 -2.49 -17.78
C ARG A 233 20.86 -1.40 -17.90
N ARG A 234 21.28 -0.17 -17.71
CA ARG A 234 20.40 1.00 -17.72
C ARG A 234 20.75 1.91 -18.87
N THR A 235 19.74 2.33 -19.61
CA THR A 235 19.82 3.47 -20.53
C THR A 235 19.24 4.66 -19.79
N ALA A 236 20.02 5.74 -19.64
CA ALA A 236 19.51 6.96 -19.04
C ALA A 236 18.47 7.58 -19.97
N VAL A 237 17.29 7.92 -19.45
CA VAL A 237 16.27 8.65 -20.21
C VAL A 237 16.55 10.14 -20.03
N ASN A 238 16.74 10.86 -21.14
CA ASN A 238 16.90 12.32 -21.10
C ASN A 238 15.55 12.95 -20.73
N ALA A 239 15.43 13.42 -19.49
CA ALA A 239 14.23 14.05 -18.94
C ALA A 239 14.51 15.50 -18.53
N ASP A 240 13.53 16.37 -18.63
CA ASP A 240 13.62 17.71 -18.05
C ASP A 240 13.75 17.60 -16.52
N LEU A 241 14.87 18.10 -15.98
CA LEU A 241 15.17 18.10 -14.55
C LEU A 241 14.17 18.92 -13.74
N SER A 242 13.51 19.92 -14.35
CA SER A 242 12.52 20.78 -13.70
C SER A 242 11.17 20.08 -13.48
N LEU A 243 10.87 19.03 -14.24
CA LEU A 243 9.65 18.23 -14.10
C LEU A 243 9.88 16.92 -13.34
N THR A 244 11.11 16.69 -12.86
CA THR A 244 11.53 15.45 -12.20
C THR A 244 12.17 15.72 -10.83
N PHE A 245 13.35 16.36 -10.80
CA PHE A 245 14.17 16.49 -9.58
C PHE A 245 14.06 17.86 -8.89
N ASN A 246 13.94 18.95 -9.65
CA ASN A 246 13.95 20.33 -9.14
C ASN A 246 12.71 21.11 -9.60
N PRO A 247 11.51 20.73 -9.15
CA PRO A 247 10.27 21.42 -9.51
C PRO A 247 10.22 22.85 -8.97
N PRO A 248 9.80 23.84 -9.79
CA PRO A 248 9.58 25.20 -9.34
C PRO A 248 8.47 25.27 -8.28
N LEU A 249 8.51 26.31 -7.44
CA LEU A 249 7.56 26.49 -6.34
C LEU A 249 6.09 26.48 -6.83
N ALA A 250 5.82 27.05 -8.00
CA ALA A 250 4.48 27.05 -8.59
C ALA A 250 3.91 25.63 -8.81
N LEU A 251 4.74 24.67 -9.26
CA LEU A 251 4.30 23.28 -9.42
C LEU A 251 4.11 22.60 -8.05
N LYS A 252 4.97 22.92 -7.07
CA LYS A 252 4.79 22.48 -5.66
C LYS A 252 3.44 22.93 -5.10
N THR A 253 3.07 24.19 -5.31
CA THR A 253 1.78 24.71 -4.86
C THR A 253 0.61 24.04 -5.60
N LYS A 254 0.70 23.86 -6.92
CA LYS A 254 -0.36 23.17 -7.69
C LYS A 254 -0.56 21.73 -7.23
N ARG A 255 0.53 20.98 -7.02
CA ARG A 255 0.47 19.62 -6.47
C ARG A 255 -0.12 19.62 -5.06
N ALA A 256 0.31 20.52 -4.19
CA ALA A 256 -0.22 20.63 -2.82
C ALA A 256 -1.73 20.91 -2.81
N LEU A 257 -2.23 21.76 -3.70
CA LEU A 257 -3.68 22.00 -3.84
C LEU A 257 -4.44 20.74 -4.26
N TRP A 258 -3.90 19.96 -5.21
CA TRP A 258 -4.48 18.66 -5.58
C TRP A 258 -4.43 17.64 -4.42
N GLU A 259 -3.36 17.65 -3.63
CA GLU A 259 -3.23 16.78 -2.46
C GLU A 259 -4.28 17.10 -1.37
N LEU A 260 -4.80 18.33 -1.29
CA LEU A 260 -5.92 18.64 -0.40
C LEU A 260 -7.20 17.87 -0.76
N CYS A 261 -7.39 17.51 -2.04
CA CYS A 261 -8.52 16.68 -2.47
C CYS A 261 -8.46 15.27 -1.88
N ARG A 262 -7.31 14.81 -1.38
CA ARG A 262 -7.18 13.53 -0.67
C ARG A 262 -7.92 13.49 0.67
N LEU A 263 -8.37 14.65 1.18
CA LEU A 263 -9.26 14.71 2.34
C LEU A 263 -10.66 14.18 2.00
N VAL A 264 -11.10 14.25 0.74
CA VAL A 264 -12.45 13.80 0.34
C VAL A 264 -12.66 12.31 0.61
N PRO A 265 -11.75 11.38 0.22
CA PRO A 265 -11.79 9.98 0.65
C PRO A 265 -11.85 9.75 2.16
N VAL A 266 -11.19 10.60 2.96
CA VAL A 266 -11.23 10.53 4.44
C VAL A 266 -12.64 10.82 4.94
N ILE A 267 -13.21 11.92 4.46
CA ILE A 267 -14.58 12.35 4.81
C ILE A 267 -15.58 11.30 4.36
N LEU A 268 -15.42 10.75 3.15
CA LEU A 268 -16.28 9.71 2.61
C LEU A 268 -16.20 8.42 3.44
N THR A 269 -15.03 8.01 3.91
CA THR A 269 -14.86 6.84 4.79
C THR A 269 -15.68 6.97 6.06
N VAL A 270 -15.63 8.13 6.73
CA VAL A 270 -16.45 8.40 7.91
C VAL A 270 -17.92 8.56 7.55
N GLY A 271 -18.23 9.20 6.42
CA GLY A 271 -19.59 9.34 5.91
C GLY A 271 -20.26 8.00 5.61
N ILE A 272 -19.53 7.01 5.09
CA ILE A 272 -20.01 5.64 4.89
C ILE A 272 -20.34 4.99 6.24
N ALA A 273 -19.45 5.11 7.23
CA ALA A 273 -19.70 4.57 8.57
C ALA A 273 -20.96 5.20 9.21
N VAL A 274 -21.10 6.53 9.14
CA VAL A 274 -22.30 7.24 9.63
C VAL A 274 -23.54 6.85 8.81
N GLY A 275 -23.41 6.67 7.51
CA GLY A 275 -24.49 6.21 6.63
C GLY A 275 -25.01 4.81 6.99
N ILE A 276 -24.11 3.90 7.37
CA ILE A 276 -24.49 2.58 7.91
C ILE A 276 -25.29 2.75 9.20
N MET A 277 -24.83 3.60 10.12
CA MET A 277 -25.55 3.86 11.38
C MET A 277 -26.93 4.47 11.13
N LEU A 278 -27.03 5.43 10.21
CA LEU A 278 -28.30 6.05 9.79
C LEU A 278 -29.27 5.02 9.21
N ALA A 279 -28.80 4.15 8.32
CA ALA A 279 -29.64 3.13 7.71
C ALA A 279 -30.13 2.10 8.74
N LEU A 280 -29.28 1.69 9.67
CA LEU A 280 -29.66 0.76 10.73
C LEU A 280 -30.61 1.38 11.75
N ASP A 281 -30.38 2.64 12.14
CA ASP A 281 -31.28 3.41 13.00
C ASP A 281 -32.66 3.53 12.36
N TRP A 282 -32.72 3.88 11.06
CA TRP A 282 -33.97 3.97 10.31
C TRP A 282 -34.75 2.66 10.25
N ILE A 283 -34.08 1.54 9.93
CA ILE A 283 -34.76 0.23 9.95
C ILE A 283 -35.25 -0.09 11.36
N ALA A 284 -34.45 0.19 12.39
CA ALA A 284 -34.81 -0.12 13.76
C ALA A 284 -36.02 0.68 14.26
N THR A 285 -36.09 1.97 13.94
CA THR A 285 -37.18 2.87 14.37
C THR A 285 -38.48 2.63 13.60
N GLU A 286 -38.41 2.37 12.30
CA GLU A 286 -39.60 2.16 11.46
C GLU A 286 -40.16 0.73 11.57
N THR A 287 -39.31 -0.24 11.92
CA THR A 287 -39.70 -1.65 11.97
C THR A 287 -39.36 -2.28 13.31
N SER A 288 -38.14 -2.79 13.48
CA SER A 288 -37.66 -3.37 14.73
C SER A 288 -36.15 -3.51 14.74
N TYR A 289 -35.56 -3.48 15.94
CA TYR A 289 -34.13 -3.78 16.13
C TYR A 289 -33.72 -5.16 15.63
N TRP A 290 -34.63 -6.15 15.68
CA TRP A 290 -34.36 -7.50 15.16
C TRP A 290 -34.17 -7.49 13.64
N LEU A 291 -35.08 -6.82 12.91
CA LEU A 291 -34.97 -6.71 11.46
C LEU A 291 -33.72 -5.92 11.04
N ALA A 292 -33.38 -4.85 11.76
CA ALA A 292 -32.13 -4.11 11.55
C ALA A 292 -30.89 -5.01 11.72
N ALA A 293 -30.86 -5.87 12.74
CA ALA A 293 -29.77 -6.81 12.94
C ALA A 293 -29.66 -7.85 11.81
N VAL A 294 -30.79 -8.42 11.37
CA VAL A 294 -30.85 -9.39 10.26
C VAL A 294 -30.43 -8.74 8.93
N LEU A 295 -30.86 -7.51 8.66
CA LEU A 295 -30.52 -6.76 7.44
C LEU A 295 -29.15 -6.08 7.49
N GLY A 296 -28.43 -6.13 8.61
CA GLY A 296 -27.14 -5.45 8.76
C GLY A 296 -26.10 -5.85 7.72
N GLY A 297 -26.06 -7.13 7.34
CA GLY A 297 -25.20 -7.60 6.25
C GLY A 297 -25.54 -6.94 4.91
N VAL A 298 -26.83 -6.75 4.61
CA VAL A 298 -27.28 -6.06 3.39
C VAL A 298 -26.91 -4.58 3.41
N VAL A 299 -27.04 -3.91 4.57
CA VAL A 299 -26.63 -2.51 4.73
C VAL A 299 -25.13 -2.36 4.51
N VAL A 300 -24.30 -3.25 5.07
CA VAL A 300 -22.84 -3.22 4.88
C VAL A 300 -22.47 -3.53 3.42
N LEU A 301 -23.17 -4.46 2.76
CA LEU A 301 -22.98 -4.71 1.32
C LEU A 301 -23.32 -3.48 0.47
N ALA A 302 -24.42 -2.77 0.79
CA ALA A 302 -24.79 -1.53 0.12
C ALA A 302 -23.73 -0.43 0.34
N ALA A 303 -23.19 -0.30 1.55
CA ALA A 303 -22.08 0.59 1.85
C ALA A 303 -20.81 0.24 1.04
N GLY A 304 -20.50 -1.05 0.88
CA GLY A 304 -19.44 -1.51 -0.01
C GLY A 304 -19.69 -1.13 -1.47
N ALA A 305 -20.93 -1.22 -1.95
CA ALA A 305 -21.29 -0.78 -3.30
C ALA A 305 -21.10 0.75 -3.48
N VAL A 306 -21.46 1.56 -2.47
CA VAL A 306 -21.18 3.00 -2.46
C VAL A 306 -19.66 3.27 -2.50
N ALA A 307 -18.88 2.56 -1.69
CA ALA A 307 -17.42 2.66 -1.69
C ALA A 307 -16.82 2.31 -3.06
N ALA A 308 -17.28 1.24 -3.70
CA ALA A 308 -16.85 0.82 -5.03
C ALA A 308 -17.23 1.85 -6.11
N ALA A 309 -18.46 2.35 -6.08
CA ALA A 309 -18.94 3.36 -7.03
C ALA A 309 -18.16 4.68 -6.91
N SER A 310 -17.71 5.04 -5.71
CA SER A 310 -16.99 6.29 -5.47
C SER A 310 -15.64 6.37 -6.20
N SER A 311 -14.86 5.28 -6.21
CA SER A 311 -13.57 5.23 -6.94
C SER A 311 -13.78 5.19 -8.44
N VAL A 312 -14.81 4.48 -8.92
CA VAL A 312 -15.21 4.50 -10.34
C VAL A 312 -15.58 5.92 -10.77
N ALA A 313 -16.42 6.61 -10.01
CA ALA A 313 -16.79 7.99 -10.28
C ALA A 313 -15.56 8.92 -10.26
N ALA A 314 -14.71 8.82 -9.24
CA ALA A 314 -13.48 9.61 -9.14
C ALA A 314 -12.57 9.40 -10.37
N LYS A 315 -12.37 8.15 -10.80
CA LYS A 315 -11.57 7.80 -11.97
C LYS A 315 -12.10 8.48 -13.23
N TRP A 316 -13.40 8.35 -13.51
CA TRP A 316 -13.99 8.88 -14.74
C TRP A 316 -14.11 10.41 -14.74
N ILE A 317 -14.35 11.04 -13.59
CA ILE A 317 -14.46 12.49 -13.47
C ILE A 317 -13.08 13.18 -13.53
N LEU A 318 -12.09 12.64 -12.82
CA LEU A 318 -10.79 13.32 -12.64
C LEU A 318 -9.79 12.98 -13.76
N VAL A 319 -9.73 11.71 -14.16
CA VAL A 319 -8.68 11.20 -15.07
C VAL A 319 -9.27 10.84 -16.44
N GLY A 320 -10.45 10.23 -16.47
CA GLY A 320 -11.05 9.70 -17.70
C GLY A 320 -10.37 8.39 -18.13
N ARG A 321 -10.28 8.16 -19.45
CA ARG A 321 -9.64 6.95 -19.99
C ARG A 321 -8.13 7.12 -20.06
N ILE A 322 -7.40 6.20 -19.41
CA ILE A 322 -5.94 6.17 -19.41
C ILE A 322 -5.45 5.47 -20.69
N LYS A 323 -4.35 5.97 -21.25
CA LYS A 323 -3.68 5.44 -22.45
C LYS A 323 -2.20 5.24 -22.16
N GLU A 324 -1.54 4.40 -22.95
CA GLU A 324 -0.10 4.19 -22.92
C GLU A 324 0.64 5.52 -23.16
N GLY A 325 1.78 5.71 -22.49
CA GLY A 325 2.56 6.94 -22.62
C GLY A 325 3.56 7.17 -21.51
N GLU A 326 4.27 8.30 -21.61
CA GLU A 326 5.22 8.75 -20.60
C GLU A 326 4.76 10.05 -19.96
N HIS A 327 4.78 10.08 -18.62
CA HIS A 327 4.36 11.22 -17.83
C HIS A 327 5.44 11.57 -16.79
N PRO A 328 5.97 12.80 -16.76
CA PRO A 328 6.88 13.20 -15.71
C PRO A 328 6.15 13.29 -14.37
N LEU A 329 6.86 13.02 -13.26
CA LEU A 329 6.32 13.01 -11.89
C LEU A 329 5.49 14.24 -11.54
N TRP A 330 5.90 15.41 -12.05
CA TRP A 330 5.24 16.69 -11.80
C TRP A 330 4.19 17.06 -12.85
N SER A 331 3.55 16.06 -13.47
CA SER A 331 2.42 16.24 -14.38
C SER A 331 1.09 16.18 -13.64
N SER A 332 0.11 16.96 -14.13
CA SER A 332 -1.26 16.93 -13.60
C SER A 332 -1.94 15.57 -13.80
N PHE A 333 -1.51 14.75 -14.76
CA PHE A 333 -1.98 13.37 -14.90
C PHE A 333 -1.70 12.58 -13.61
N ILE A 334 -0.45 12.57 -13.13
CA ILE A 334 -0.06 11.83 -11.94
C ILE A 334 -0.82 12.31 -10.71
N TRP A 335 -0.92 13.63 -10.48
CA TRP A 335 -1.59 14.13 -9.27
C TRP A 335 -3.08 13.79 -9.22
N ARG A 336 -3.75 13.77 -10.38
CA ARG A 336 -5.16 13.34 -10.48
C ARG A 336 -5.28 11.83 -10.26
N ASN A 337 -4.40 11.05 -10.87
CA ASN A 337 -4.37 9.60 -10.70
C ASN A 337 -4.14 9.21 -9.23
N GLU A 338 -3.26 9.91 -8.55
CA GLU A 338 -2.96 9.75 -7.12
C GLU A 338 -4.14 10.08 -6.20
N VAL A 339 -4.98 11.06 -6.58
CA VAL A 339 -6.24 11.31 -5.85
C VAL A 339 -7.21 10.15 -6.05
N VAL A 340 -7.32 9.63 -7.28
CA VAL A 340 -8.13 8.42 -7.57
C VAL A 340 -7.62 7.23 -6.77
N ASP A 341 -6.30 7.03 -6.70
CA ASP A 341 -5.68 5.97 -5.93
C ASP A 341 -6.00 6.09 -4.43
N THR A 342 -6.11 7.32 -3.91
CA THR A 342 -6.58 7.54 -2.53
C THR A 342 -8.03 7.07 -2.33
N PHE A 343 -8.92 7.22 -3.32
CA PHE A 343 -10.27 6.61 -3.25
C PHE A 343 -10.20 5.09 -3.26
N ILE A 344 -9.32 4.51 -4.08
CA ILE A 344 -9.16 3.06 -4.16
C ILE A 344 -8.64 2.51 -2.82
N GLU A 345 -7.49 3.00 -2.33
CA GLU A 345 -6.82 2.42 -1.17
C GLU A 345 -7.49 2.78 0.17
N MET A 346 -8.06 3.98 0.29
CA MET A 346 -8.69 4.41 1.54
C MET A 346 -10.16 4.03 1.65
N VAL A 347 -10.90 3.97 0.53
CA VAL A 347 -12.35 3.77 0.54
C VAL A 347 -12.71 2.41 -0.06
N SER A 348 -12.44 2.18 -1.34
CA SER A 348 -12.89 0.96 -2.00
C SER A 348 -12.20 -0.30 -1.47
N ALA A 349 -10.91 -0.26 -1.16
CA ALA A 349 -10.16 -1.42 -0.69
C ALA A 349 -10.71 -1.98 0.65
N PRO A 350 -10.80 -1.19 1.74
CA PRO A 350 -11.29 -1.70 3.03
C PRO A 350 -12.79 -2.00 3.04
N TRP A 351 -13.62 -1.18 2.38
CA TRP A 351 -15.08 -1.33 2.43
C TRP A 351 -15.64 -2.32 1.41
N PHE A 352 -14.87 -2.66 0.36
CA PHE A 352 -15.35 -3.48 -0.75
C PHE A 352 -14.31 -4.49 -1.26
N ALA A 353 -13.19 -4.03 -1.83
CA ALA A 353 -12.34 -4.86 -2.68
C ALA A 353 -11.70 -6.03 -1.92
N ARG A 354 -11.24 -5.81 -0.67
CA ARG A 354 -10.65 -6.88 0.17
C ARG A 354 -11.65 -8.01 0.40
N SER A 355 -12.90 -7.69 0.71
CA SER A 355 -13.98 -8.66 0.92
C SER A 355 -14.52 -9.26 -0.38
N ALA A 356 -14.42 -8.54 -1.49
CA ALA A 356 -14.85 -8.97 -2.82
C ALA A 356 -13.80 -9.84 -3.54
N SER A 357 -12.60 -10.00 -3.00
CA SER A 357 -11.53 -10.86 -3.56
C SER A 357 -12.03 -12.27 -3.86
N GLY A 358 -11.75 -12.77 -5.07
CA GLY A 358 -12.21 -14.10 -5.51
C GLY A 358 -13.68 -14.17 -5.90
N THR A 359 -14.42 -13.05 -5.88
CA THR A 359 -15.84 -13.00 -6.26
C THR A 359 -16.07 -12.27 -7.59
N PRO A 360 -17.22 -12.50 -8.26
CA PRO A 360 -17.59 -11.73 -9.46
C PRO A 360 -17.68 -10.22 -9.23
N ALA A 361 -17.96 -9.77 -7.99
CA ALA A 361 -18.09 -8.35 -7.68
C ALA A 361 -16.79 -7.58 -7.93
N LEU A 362 -15.63 -8.15 -7.57
CA LEU A 362 -14.33 -7.54 -7.85
C LEU A 362 -14.11 -7.39 -9.36
N VAL A 363 -14.45 -8.42 -10.14
CA VAL A 363 -14.35 -8.38 -11.62
C VAL A 363 -15.25 -7.28 -12.20
N TRP A 364 -16.48 -7.13 -11.73
CA TRP A 364 -17.39 -6.08 -12.20
C TRP A 364 -16.86 -4.68 -11.89
N TRP A 365 -16.32 -4.47 -10.69
CA TRP A 365 -15.74 -3.19 -10.30
C TRP A 365 -14.47 -2.87 -11.11
N LEU A 366 -13.56 -3.84 -11.30
CA LEU A 366 -12.37 -3.66 -12.14
C LEU A 366 -12.73 -3.35 -13.60
N ARG A 367 -13.78 -3.99 -14.14
CA ARG A 367 -14.33 -3.65 -15.47
C ARG A 367 -14.89 -2.24 -15.51
N ALA A 368 -15.59 -1.80 -14.46
CA ALA A 368 -16.11 -0.44 -14.36
C ALA A 368 -14.98 0.62 -14.27
N LEU A 369 -13.83 0.27 -13.69
CA LEU A 369 -12.61 1.08 -13.73
C LEU A 369 -11.93 1.10 -15.11
N GLY A 370 -12.17 0.11 -15.97
CA GLY A 370 -11.70 0.08 -17.35
C GLY A 370 -11.04 -1.22 -17.80
N ALA A 371 -10.81 -2.18 -16.90
CA ALA A 371 -10.15 -3.43 -17.24
C ALA A 371 -10.99 -4.30 -18.19
N LYS A 372 -10.30 -4.97 -19.12
CA LYS A 372 -10.92 -5.95 -20.01
C LYS A 372 -10.73 -7.33 -19.40
N ILE A 373 -11.79 -7.88 -18.80
CA ILE A 373 -11.71 -9.16 -18.10
C ILE A 373 -12.65 -10.16 -18.77
N GLY A 374 -12.16 -11.35 -19.14
CA GLY A 374 -12.90 -12.43 -19.77
C GLY A 374 -13.91 -13.12 -18.83
N ARG A 375 -14.66 -14.09 -19.36
CA ARG A 375 -15.58 -14.92 -18.57
C ARG A 375 -14.77 -15.95 -17.77
N GLY A 376 -15.23 -16.29 -16.57
CA GLY A 376 -14.59 -17.32 -15.74
C GLY A 376 -13.23 -16.94 -15.14
N THR A 377 -12.75 -15.70 -15.32
CA THR A 377 -11.51 -15.21 -14.71
C THR A 377 -11.58 -15.27 -13.19
N TRP A 378 -10.60 -15.90 -12.55
CA TRP A 378 -10.41 -15.86 -11.11
C TRP A 378 -9.47 -14.71 -10.74
N CYS A 379 -9.96 -13.73 -9.98
CA CYS A 379 -9.18 -12.56 -9.59
C CYS A 379 -9.24 -12.35 -8.08
N GLU A 380 -8.09 -12.42 -7.42
CA GLU A 380 -7.90 -12.19 -5.97
C GLU A 380 -7.05 -10.94 -5.68
N SER A 381 -6.80 -10.10 -6.69
CA SER A 381 -6.06 -8.87 -6.53
C SER A 381 -6.82 -7.68 -7.13
N TYR A 382 -6.88 -6.59 -6.38
CA TYR A 382 -7.39 -5.32 -6.87
C TYR A 382 -6.28 -4.38 -7.37
N TRP A 383 -5.00 -4.78 -7.24
CA TRP A 383 -3.84 -3.99 -7.65
C TRP A 383 -3.63 -4.03 -9.17
N LEU A 384 -4.56 -3.38 -9.88
CA LEU A 384 -4.54 -3.07 -11.30
C LEU A 384 -4.57 -1.53 -11.45
N PRO A 385 -3.45 -0.81 -11.22
CA PRO A 385 -3.45 0.64 -11.05
C PRO A 385 -4.08 1.40 -12.22
N GLU A 386 -3.62 1.14 -13.44
CA GLU A 386 -4.24 1.67 -14.65
C GLU A 386 -5.10 0.60 -15.31
N ALA A 387 -6.26 0.31 -14.70
CA ALA A 387 -7.19 -0.73 -15.14
C ALA A 387 -7.48 -0.71 -16.66
N ASP A 388 -7.58 0.47 -17.29
CA ASP A 388 -7.80 0.64 -18.75
C ASP A 388 -6.78 -0.11 -19.63
N LEU A 389 -5.59 -0.40 -19.10
CA LEU A 389 -4.46 -1.02 -19.80
C LEU A 389 -4.28 -2.50 -19.45
N VAL A 390 -5.15 -3.05 -18.61
CA VAL A 390 -5.10 -4.47 -18.22
C VAL A 390 -6.11 -5.27 -19.05
N THR A 391 -5.62 -6.36 -19.65
CA THR A 391 -6.46 -7.37 -20.30
C THR A 391 -6.23 -8.74 -19.67
N LEU A 392 -7.29 -9.33 -19.13
CA LEU A 392 -7.33 -10.68 -18.57
C LEU A 392 -8.25 -11.54 -19.44
N GLY A 393 -7.73 -12.62 -20.01
CA GLY A 393 -8.46 -13.54 -20.88
C GLY A 393 -9.53 -14.37 -20.18
N GLU A 394 -10.23 -15.20 -20.95
CA GLU A 394 -11.21 -16.14 -20.41
C GLU A 394 -10.52 -17.17 -19.50
N SER A 395 -11.12 -17.45 -18.34
CA SER A 395 -10.58 -18.39 -17.35
C SER A 395 -9.14 -18.14 -16.90
N SER A 396 -8.60 -16.94 -17.11
CA SER A 396 -7.29 -16.55 -16.57
C SER A 396 -7.34 -16.43 -15.04
N THR A 397 -6.20 -16.56 -14.38
CA THR A 397 -6.09 -16.50 -12.92
C THR A 397 -5.09 -15.44 -12.49
N VAL A 398 -5.52 -14.48 -11.66
CA VAL A 398 -4.68 -13.53 -10.94
C VAL A 398 -4.82 -13.82 -9.45
N ASN A 399 -3.82 -14.49 -8.86
CA ASN A 399 -3.86 -14.93 -7.47
C ASN A 399 -3.65 -13.78 -6.47
N ARG A 400 -3.93 -14.03 -5.19
CA ARG A 400 -3.76 -13.06 -4.10
C ARG A 400 -2.36 -12.45 -4.07
N GLY A 401 -2.34 -11.15 -3.81
CA GLY A 401 -1.11 -10.38 -3.65
C GLY A 401 -0.34 -10.17 -4.95
N CYS A 402 -0.90 -10.56 -6.11
CA CYS A 402 -0.30 -10.21 -7.40
C CYS A 402 -0.41 -8.71 -7.64
N VAL A 403 0.63 -8.11 -8.22
CA VAL A 403 0.59 -6.74 -8.72
C VAL A 403 0.61 -6.79 -10.24
N VAL A 404 -0.49 -6.38 -10.87
CA VAL A 404 -0.58 -6.24 -12.33
C VAL A 404 -0.14 -4.82 -12.68
N GLN A 405 1.17 -4.61 -12.70
CA GLN A 405 1.77 -3.29 -12.71
C GLN A 405 1.85 -2.75 -14.14
N THR A 406 1.01 -1.75 -14.42
CA THR A 406 0.87 -1.09 -15.73
C THR A 406 1.81 0.10 -15.93
N HIS A 407 2.52 0.55 -14.88
CA HIS A 407 3.52 1.60 -15.00
C HIS A 407 4.83 1.29 -14.30
N LEU A 408 5.92 1.94 -14.73
CA LEU A 408 7.21 1.94 -14.04
C LEU A 408 7.75 3.35 -13.95
N PHE A 409 8.37 3.69 -12.81
CA PHE A 409 9.14 4.93 -12.71
C PHE A 409 10.60 4.70 -13.08
N HIS A 410 11.07 5.47 -14.05
CA HIS A 410 12.49 5.57 -14.41
C HIS A 410 12.89 7.04 -14.41
N ASP A 411 13.88 7.43 -13.59
CA ASP A 411 14.28 8.84 -13.43
C ASP A 411 13.11 9.79 -13.13
N ARG A 412 12.09 9.32 -12.40
CA ARG A 412 10.86 10.08 -12.09
C ARG A 412 10.00 10.41 -13.32
N ILE A 413 10.16 9.66 -14.40
CA ILE A 413 9.18 9.55 -15.48
C ILE A 413 8.41 8.25 -15.25
N MET A 414 7.08 8.37 -15.19
CA MET A 414 6.15 7.26 -15.22
C MET A 414 5.98 6.81 -16.67
N SER A 415 6.42 5.60 -16.99
CA SER A 415 6.22 4.96 -18.28
C SER A 415 5.10 3.93 -18.12
N ILE A 416 3.98 4.14 -18.82
CA ILE A 416 2.75 3.37 -18.68
C ILE A 416 2.53 2.57 -19.96
N ASP A 417 2.20 1.29 -19.83
CA ASP A 417 2.02 0.36 -20.94
C ASP A 417 0.99 -0.73 -20.57
N THR A 418 0.58 -1.53 -21.54
CA THR A 418 -0.41 -2.60 -21.37
C THR A 418 0.15 -3.82 -20.66
N VAL A 419 -0.72 -4.58 -20.00
CA VAL A 419 -0.42 -5.91 -19.45
C VAL A 419 -1.50 -6.88 -19.89
N VAL A 420 -1.09 -8.03 -20.43
CA VAL A 420 -2.02 -9.01 -21.02
C VAL A 420 -1.80 -10.41 -20.45
N LEU A 421 -2.85 -10.97 -19.85
CA LEU A 421 -2.93 -12.40 -19.53
C LEU A 421 -3.89 -13.03 -20.53
N GLY A 422 -3.42 -14.00 -21.32
CA GLY A 422 -4.23 -14.74 -22.27
C GLY A 422 -5.23 -15.70 -21.61
N ASP A 423 -6.01 -16.39 -22.45
CA ASP A 423 -7.02 -17.33 -21.96
C ASP A 423 -6.38 -18.46 -21.15
N GLY A 424 -6.91 -18.76 -19.96
CA GLY A 424 -6.36 -19.76 -19.05
C GLY A 424 -4.98 -19.42 -18.46
N ALA A 425 -4.42 -18.24 -18.73
CA ALA A 425 -3.12 -17.83 -18.19
C ALA A 425 -3.18 -17.63 -16.68
N THR A 426 -2.11 -17.99 -15.96
CA THR A 426 -2.06 -17.93 -14.49
C THR A 426 -0.87 -17.10 -14.02
N MET A 427 -1.14 -16.11 -13.17
CA MET A 427 -0.15 -15.43 -12.35
C MET A 427 -0.23 -15.96 -10.92
N GLY A 428 0.84 -16.61 -10.45
CA GLY A 428 0.96 -17.18 -9.12
C GLY A 428 1.01 -16.12 -8.01
N PRO A 429 0.63 -16.49 -6.76
CA PRO A 429 0.44 -15.52 -5.67
C PRO A 429 1.72 -14.75 -5.35
N HIS A 430 1.55 -13.50 -4.95
CA HIS A 430 2.65 -12.56 -4.66
C HIS A 430 3.59 -12.29 -5.85
N GLY A 431 3.16 -12.62 -7.07
CA GLY A 431 3.91 -12.32 -8.28
C GLY A 431 3.70 -10.89 -8.79
N VAL A 432 4.64 -10.38 -9.57
CA VAL A 432 4.51 -9.07 -10.22
C VAL A 432 4.70 -9.23 -11.72
N ILE A 433 3.80 -8.65 -12.50
CA ILE A 433 3.92 -8.54 -13.96
C ILE A 433 4.08 -7.07 -14.34
N LEU A 434 5.12 -6.77 -15.12
CA LEU A 434 5.52 -5.41 -15.47
C LEU A 434 4.88 -4.91 -16.78
N PRO A 435 4.96 -3.60 -17.09
CA PRO A 435 4.33 -3.04 -18.28
C PRO A 435 4.87 -3.68 -19.57
N ARG A 436 4.05 -3.72 -20.62
CA ARG A 436 4.34 -4.36 -21.92
C ARG A 436 4.53 -5.88 -21.84
N ALA A 437 4.40 -6.49 -20.67
CA ALA A 437 4.55 -7.92 -20.52
C ALA A 437 3.26 -8.66 -20.85
N SER A 438 3.40 -9.93 -21.26
CA SER A 438 2.25 -10.80 -21.49
C SER A 438 2.50 -12.24 -21.02
N ILE A 439 1.41 -12.91 -20.63
CA ILE A 439 1.38 -14.35 -20.39
C ILE A 439 0.48 -14.97 -21.46
N GLY A 440 1.04 -15.83 -22.31
CA GLY A 440 0.30 -16.52 -23.36
C GLY A 440 -0.77 -17.45 -22.81
N ALA A 441 -1.69 -17.88 -23.69
CA ALA A 441 -2.81 -18.74 -23.30
C ALA A 441 -2.33 -20.02 -22.58
N GLY A 442 -2.92 -20.34 -21.43
CA GLY A 442 -2.54 -21.46 -20.57
C GLY A 442 -1.13 -21.35 -19.95
N GLY A 443 -0.40 -20.25 -20.17
CA GLY A 443 0.90 -20.02 -19.56
C GLY A 443 0.78 -19.82 -18.05
N THR A 444 1.69 -20.39 -17.28
CA THR A 444 1.65 -20.37 -15.82
C THR A 444 2.94 -19.77 -15.26
N VAL A 445 2.79 -18.73 -14.45
CA VAL A 445 3.87 -18.13 -13.67
C VAL A 445 3.71 -18.53 -12.21
N GLY A 446 4.76 -19.09 -11.61
CA GLY A 446 4.77 -19.54 -10.22
C GLY A 446 4.69 -18.40 -9.19
N PRO A 447 4.53 -18.74 -7.89
CA PRO A 447 4.47 -17.75 -6.82
C PRO A 447 5.73 -16.87 -6.73
N ALA A 448 5.59 -15.68 -6.15
CA ALA A 448 6.67 -14.74 -5.86
C ALA A 448 7.62 -14.46 -7.05
N SER A 449 7.07 -14.53 -8.27
CA SER A 449 7.81 -14.41 -9.52
C SER A 449 7.64 -13.05 -10.17
N LEU A 450 8.64 -12.61 -10.94
CA LEU A 450 8.64 -11.31 -11.64
C LEU A 450 8.71 -11.53 -13.15
N VAL A 451 7.61 -11.21 -13.85
CA VAL A 451 7.58 -11.15 -15.32
C VAL A 451 8.06 -9.77 -15.75
N MET A 452 9.15 -9.74 -16.52
CA MET A 452 9.87 -8.51 -16.84
C MET A 452 9.14 -7.64 -17.86
N ARG A 453 9.49 -6.35 -17.88
CA ARG A 453 8.93 -5.39 -18.83
C ARG A 453 9.18 -5.89 -20.26
N GLY A 454 8.11 -5.99 -21.07
CA GLY A 454 8.20 -6.46 -22.46
C GLY A 454 8.46 -7.96 -22.63
N GLU A 455 8.54 -8.72 -21.53
CA GLU A 455 8.70 -10.17 -21.58
C GLU A 455 7.37 -10.84 -21.93
N THR A 456 7.45 -11.92 -22.70
CA THR A 456 6.28 -12.74 -23.04
C THR A 456 6.52 -14.16 -22.60
N VAL A 457 5.70 -14.64 -21.67
CA VAL A 457 5.67 -16.05 -21.28
C VAL A 457 4.92 -16.83 -22.37
N PRO A 458 5.55 -17.82 -23.04
CA PRO A 458 4.91 -18.57 -24.12
C PRO A 458 3.67 -19.35 -23.65
N ALA A 459 2.72 -19.54 -24.57
CA ALA A 459 1.49 -20.29 -24.32
C ALA A 459 1.77 -21.73 -23.85
N GLY A 460 0.98 -22.21 -22.87
CA GLY A 460 1.08 -23.57 -22.32
C GLY A 460 2.40 -23.90 -21.60
N THR A 461 3.22 -22.90 -21.28
CA THR A 461 4.51 -23.12 -20.59
C THR A 461 4.48 -22.67 -19.13
N TYR A 462 5.41 -23.22 -18.34
CA TYR A 462 5.53 -22.97 -16.92
C TYR A 462 6.82 -22.19 -16.64
N TRP A 463 6.71 -21.09 -15.88
CA TRP A 463 7.82 -20.20 -15.57
C TRP A 463 7.80 -19.82 -14.09
N MET A 464 8.97 -19.64 -13.49
CA MET A 464 9.09 -19.18 -12.10
C MET A 464 10.40 -18.43 -11.91
N GLY A 465 10.42 -17.55 -10.91
CA GLY A 465 11.62 -16.88 -10.44
C GLY A 465 11.49 -15.36 -10.53
N ASN A 466 12.52 -14.69 -10.01
CA ASN A 466 12.61 -13.25 -10.02
C ASN A 466 14.01 -12.83 -10.51
N PRO A 467 14.18 -12.62 -11.83
CA PRO A 467 13.16 -12.69 -12.90
C PRO A 467 12.71 -14.12 -13.26
N VAL A 468 11.59 -14.25 -13.98
CA VAL A 468 11.07 -15.56 -14.41
C VAL A 468 12.05 -16.27 -15.34
N SER A 469 12.07 -17.60 -15.23
CA SER A 469 12.80 -18.52 -16.09
C SER A 469 11.97 -19.80 -16.27
N PRO A 470 12.22 -20.64 -17.29
CA PRO A 470 11.49 -21.89 -17.47
C PRO A 470 11.52 -22.74 -16.20
N TRP A 471 10.34 -23.14 -15.73
CA TRP A 471 10.18 -23.89 -14.50
C TRP A 471 10.56 -25.36 -14.76
N SER A 472 11.73 -25.78 -14.27
CA SER A 472 12.35 -27.07 -14.62
C SER A 472 12.22 -28.18 -13.56
N GLY A 473 11.50 -27.96 -12.46
CA GLY A 473 11.28 -28.95 -11.39
C GLY A 473 10.28 -28.46 -10.35
N PRO A 474 9.70 -29.32 -9.50
CA PRO A 474 8.64 -28.95 -8.55
C PRO A 474 9.00 -27.85 -7.55
#